data_AF-A0A1W9GRX5-F1
#
_entry.id   AF-A0A1W9GRX5-F1
#
_cell.length_a   1.000
_cell.length_b   1.000
_cell.length_c   1.000
_cell.angle_alpha   90.00
_cell.angle_beta   90.00
_cell.angle_gamma   90.00
#
_symmetry.space_group_name_H-M   'P 1'
#
loop_
_entity.id
_entity.type
_entity.pdbx_description
1 polymer ?
#
loop_
_entity_poly.entity_id
_entity_poly.type
_entity_poly.pdbx_seq_one_letter_code
_entity_poly.pdbx_strand_id
1 'polypeptide(L)'
;MGFLSKLLDMPSFNGATNALLVELALLEFTESQRTQLKGRVIELYRAHRAADGTVETTLIELNQTPRFFQLNLVALAMKDLGLKPPLKKEKLKHIRDPFDPNHADARALNAVAQRLKWQHGIEIWIREEPISFDSW
;
A
#
# COMPACT_ATOMS: atom_id res chain seq x y z
N MET A 1 -1.89 6.85 -27.81
CA MET A 1 -2.00 6.41 -26.40
C MET A 1 -1.76 4.90 -26.37
N GLY A 2 -0.51 4.46 -26.43
CA GLY A 2 -0.15 3.12 -26.90
C GLY A 2 0.80 2.40 -25.96
N PHE A 3 0.52 1.12 -25.68
CA PHE A 3 1.34 0.11 -25.01
C PHE A 3 1.84 0.41 -23.57
N LEU A 4 2.52 1.53 -23.34
CA LEU A 4 3.07 1.91 -22.03
C LEU A 4 1.99 2.11 -20.97
N SER A 5 0.84 2.69 -21.32
CA SER A 5 -0.28 2.85 -20.37
C SER A 5 -0.88 1.50 -19.95
N LYS A 6 -0.94 0.52 -20.85
CA LYS A 6 -1.45 -0.82 -20.56
C LYS A 6 -0.49 -1.62 -19.66
N LEU A 7 0.82 -1.44 -19.82
CA LEU A 7 1.83 -2.04 -18.94
C LEU A 7 1.72 -1.51 -17.50
N LEU A 8 1.46 -0.20 -17.35
CA LEU A 8 1.31 0.44 -16.04
C LEU A 8 0.01 0.09 -15.29
N ASP A 9 -0.94 -0.58 -15.94
CA ASP A 9 -2.19 -1.04 -15.33
C ASP A 9 -2.18 -2.55 -15.01
N MET A 10 -1.04 -3.23 -15.19
CA MET A 10 -0.87 -4.63 -14.76
C MET A 10 -0.94 -4.75 -13.23
N PRO A 11 -1.42 -5.88 -12.67
CA PRO A 11 -1.50 -6.10 -11.23
C PRO A 11 -0.20 -5.81 -10.48
N SER A 12 0.94 -6.24 -11.02
CA SER A 12 2.27 -5.99 -10.43
C SER A 12 2.62 -4.50 -10.33
N PHE A 13 2.37 -3.74 -11.42
CA PHE A 13 2.61 -2.29 -11.44
C PHE A 13 1.65 -1.52 -10.53
N ASN A 14 0.39 -1.96 -10.43
CA ASN A 14 -0.59 -1.36 -9.52
C ASN A 14 -0.19 -1.55 -8.07
N GLY A 15 0.18 -2.78 -7.68
CA GLY A 15 0.64 -3.10 -6.34
C GLY A 15 1.92 -2.34 -5.96
N ALA A 16 2.91 -2.30 -6.87
CA ALA A 16 4.13 -1.54 -6.67
C ALA A 16 3.89 -0.02 -6.55
N THR A 17 3.01 0.54 -7.39
CA THR A 17 2.65 1.97 -7.32
C THR A 17 2.00 2.30 -5.98
N ASN A 18 1.04 1.50 -5.54
CA ASN A 18 0.39 1.68 -4.24
C ASN A 18 1.41 1.61 -3.11
N ALA A 19 2.22 0.55 -3.07
CA ALA A 19 3.16 0.33 -1.98
C ALA A 19 4.17 1.50 -1.84
N LEU A 20 4.77 1.95 -2.95
CA LEU A 20 5.74 3.05 -2.92
C LEU A 20 5.10 4.40 -2.54
N LEU A 21 3.90 4.69 -3.04
CA LEU A 21 3.21 5.93 -2.70
C LEU A 21 2.80 5.97 -1.22
N VAL A 22 2.34 4.83 -0.69
CA VAL A 22 1.99 4.71 0.73
C VAL A 22 3.24 4.80 1.59
N GLU A 23 4.33 4.14 1.21
CA GLU A 23 5.60 4.19 1.96
C GLU A 23 6.03 5.63 2.23
N LEU A 24 5.91 6.49 1.21
CA LEU A 24 6.16 7.92 1.34
C LEU A 24 5.12 8.61 2.23
N ALA A 25 3.84 8.29 2.06
CA ALA A 25 2.73 8.89 2.82
C ALA A 25 2.79 8.59 4.32
N LEU A 26 3.36 7.44 4.74
CA LEU A 26 3.46 7.06 6.16
C LEU A 26 4.11 8.14 7.03
N LEU A 27 5.05 8.91 6.46
CA LEU A 27 5.76 9.98 7.16
C LEU A 27 4.92 11.25 7.34
N GLU A 28 3.88 11.43 6.54
CA GLU A 28 3.09 12.67 6.46
C GLU A 28 1.74 12.57 7.19
N PHE A 29 1.29 11.37 7.55
CA PHE A 29 0.01 11.21 8.23
C PHE A 29 0.02 11.81 9.63
N THR A 30 -1.01 12.63 9.89
CA THR A 30 -1.33 13.12 11.23
C THR A 30 -1.81 11.96 12.12
N GLU A 31 -1.73 12.13 13.44
CA GLU A 31 -2.18 11.12 14.42
C GLU A 31 -3.66 10.72 14.21
N SER A 32 -4.52 11.70 13.90
CA SER A 32 -5.93 11.45 13.58
C SER A 32 -6.09 10.58 12.33
N GLN A 33 -5.33 10.87 11.27
CA GLN A 33 -5.36 10.06 10.04
C GLN A 33 -4.83 8.64 10.28
N ARG A 34 -3.77 8.48 11.08
CA ARG A 34 -3.24 7.16 11.44
C ARG A 34 -4.26 6.33 12.22
N THR A 35 -4.96 6.96 13.17
CA THR A 35 -6.02 6.30 13.95
C THR A 35 -7.14 5.80 13.03
N GLN A 36 -7.61 6.64 12.11
CA GLN A 36 -8.65 6.26 11.14
C GLN A 36 -8.17 5.18 10.17
N LEU A 37 -6.95 5.30 9.66
CA LEU A 37 -6.32 4.32 8.77
C LEU A 37 -6.16 2.97 9.48
N LYS A 38 -5.65 2.95 10.72
CA LYS A 38 -5.49 1.73 11.51
C LYS A 38 -6.82 0.99 11.65
N GLY A 39 -7.88 1.68 12.08
CA GLY A 39 -9.21 1.08 12.18
C GLY A 39 -9.67 0.48 10.86
N ARG A 40 -9.56 1.24 9.76
CA ARG A 40 -9.99 0.78 8.44
C ARG A 40 -9.15 -0.37 7.89
N VAL A 41 -7.85 -0.37 8.13
CA VAL A 41 -6.93 -1.45 7.74
C VAL A 41 -7.30 -2.76 8.43
N ILE A 42 -7.59 -2.72 9.73
CA ILE A 42 -8.02 -3.91 10.50
C ILE A 42 -9.33 -4.47 9.93
N GLU A 43 -10.32 -3.60 9.65
CA GLU A 43 -11.58 -4.02 9.01
C GLU A 43 -11.35 -4.69 7.65
N LEU A 44 -10.54 -4.07 6.79
CA LEU A 44 -10.21 -4.62 5.47
C LEU A 44 -9.45 -5.94 5.57
N TYR A 45 -8.50 -6.06 6.50
CA TYR A 45 -7.75 -7.29 6.73
C TYR A 45 -8.69 -8.46 7.01
N ARG A 46 -9.61 -8.27 7.96
CA ARG A 46 -10.59 -9.30 8.36
C ARG A 46 -11.51 -9.68 7.21
N ALA A 47 -12.00 -8.67 6.46
CA ALA A 47 -12.87 -8.90 5.31
C ALA A 47 -12.19 -9.73 4.21
N HIS A 48 -10.91 -9.46 3.93
CA HIS A 48 -10.16 -10.17 2.88
C HIS A 48 -9.67 -11.56 3.31
N ARG A 49 -9.38 -11.77 4.60
CA ARG A 49 -8.93 -13.07 5.13
C ARG A 49 -10.07 -13.99 5.55
N ALA A 50 -11.31 -13.49 5.57
CA ALA A 50 -12.44 -14.15 6.24
C ALA A 50 -12.06 -14.60 7.67
N ALA A 51 -11.28 -13.76 8.36
CA ALA A 51 -10.70 -14.11 9.65
C ALA A 51 -11.76 -14.00 10.75
N ASP A 52 -12.20 -15.16 11.23
CA ASP A 52 -12.98 -15.29 12.45
C ASP A 52 -12.02 -15.23 13.65
N GLY A 53 -12.06 -14.14 14.41
CA GLY A 53 -11.12 -13.93 15.51
C GLY A 53 -11.28 -12.61 16.25
N THR A 54 -10.48 -12.44 17.29
CA THR A 54 -10.39 -11.21 18.07
C THR A 54 -9.61 -10.13 17.30
N VAL A 55 -9.72 -8.87 17.74
CA VAL A 55 -8.93 -7.77 17.17
C VAL A 55 -7.44 -7.99 17.46
N GLU A 56 -7.11 -8.54 18.62
CA GLU A 56 -5.75 -8.85 19.04
C GLU A 56 -5.10 -9.88 18.11
N THR A 57 -5.80 -10.98 17.80
CA THR A 57 -5.29 -11.99 16.85
C THR A 57 -5.09 -11.38 15.46
N THR A 58 -6.04 -10.56 15.01
CA THR A 58 -5.94 -9.85 13.73
C THR A 58 -4.71 -8.94 13.67
N LEU A 59 -4.43 -8.20 14.75
CA LEU A 59 -3.28 -7.30 14.84
C LEU A 59 -1.95 -8.07 14.78
N ILE A 60 -1.85 -9.21 15.47
CA ILE A 60 -0.66 -10.06 15.43
C ILE A 60 -0.38 -10.52 13.99
N GLU A 61 -1.40 -11.06 13.31
CA GLU A 61 -1.27 -11.54 11.92
C GLU A 61 -0.96 -10.39 10.96
N LEU A 62 -1.61 -9.25 11.13
CA LEU A 62 -1.34 -8.04 10.34
C LEU A 62 0.11 -7.59 10.53
N ASN A 63 0.63 -7.54 11.75
CA ASN A 63 2.00 -7.11 12.05
C ASN A 63 3.07 -8.09 11.56
N GLN A 64 2.71 -9.36 11.39
CA GLN A 64 3.58 -10.38 10.77
C GLN A 64 3.51 -10.40 9.25
N THR A 65 2.53 -9.70 8.66
CA THR A 65 2.36 -9.66 7.21
C THR A 65 3.52 -8.85 6.59
N PRO A 66 4.12 -9.32 5.47
CA PRO A 66 5.18 -8.58 4.80
C PRO A 66 4.76 -7.14 4.47
N ARG A 67 5.68 -6.19 4.69
CA ARG A 67 5.42 -4.75 4.56
C ARG A 67 4.76 -4.37 3.24
N PHE A 68 5.19 -4.97 2.13
CA PHE A 68 4.62 -4.72 0.81
C PHE A 68 3.09 -4.91 0.77
N PHE A 69 2.58 -5.98 1.38
CA PHE A 69 1.14 -6.25 1.42
C PHE A 69 0.42 -5.36 2.43
N GLN A 70 1.05 -5.06 3.57
CA GLN A 70 0.52 -4.07 4.52
C GLN A 70 0.34 -2.69 3.85
N LEU A 71 1.30 -2.24 3.05
CA LEU A 71 1.22 -0.99 2.31
C LEU A 71 0.09 -1.00 1.28
N ASN A 72 -0.13 -2.13 0.60
CA ASN A 72 -1.25 -2.27 -0.33
C ASN A 72 -2.61 -2.25 0.38
N LEU A 73 -2.69 -2.81 1.59
CA LEU A 73 -3.87 -2.73 2.43
C LEU A 73 -4.13 -1.29 2.92
N VAL A 74 -3.08 -0.58 3.33
CA VAL A 74 -3.15 0.84 3.68
C VAL A 74 -3.58 1.67 2.46
N ALA A 75 -3.13 1.35 1.25
CA ALA A 75 -3.58 2.03 0.03
C ALA A 75 -5.09 1.88 -0.20
N LEU A 76 -5.64 0.68 0.05
CA LEU A 76 -7.09 0.47 0.00
C LEU A 76 -7.82 1.32 1.05
N ALA A 77 -7.33 1.31 2.31
CA ALA A 77 -7.89 2.11 3.38
C ALA A 77 -7.85 3.62 3.07
N MET A 78 -6.74 4.12 2.53
CA MET A 78 -6.62 5.50 2.05
C MET A 78 -7.69 5.81 1.00
N LYS A 79 -7.90 4.91 0.03
CA LYS A 79 -8.88 5.10 -1.03
C LYS A 79 -10.31 5.16 -0.47
N ASP A 80 -10.63 4.29 0.48
CA ASP A 80 -11.94 4.25 1.14
C ASP A 80 -12.20 5.53 1.97
N LEU A 81 -11.16 6.06 2.62
CA LEU A 81 -11.22 7.28 3.42
C LEU A 81 -11.06 8.57 2.59
N GLY A 82 -10.88 8.47 1.27
CA GLY A 82 -10.68 9.63 0.39
C GLY A 82 -9.33 10.34 0.55
N LEU A 83 -8.35 9.70 1.18
CA LEU A 83 -6.99 10.21 1.36
C LEU A 83 -6.20 10.09 0.04
N LYS A 84 -5.45 11.14 -0.28
CA LYS A 84 -4.65 11.22 -1.51
C LYS A 84 -3.18 10.87 -1.22
N PRO A 85 -2.46 10.30 -2.19
CA PRO A 85 -1.01 10.15 -2.07
C PRO A 85 -0.33 11.52 -2.05
N PRO A 86 0.87 11.64 -1.46
CA PRO A 86 1.57 12.91 -1.27
C PRO A 86 2.07 13.54 -2.59
N LEU A 87 2.30 12.72 -3.62
CA LEU A 87 2.78 13.18 -4.92
C LEU A 87 1.65 13.70 -5.80
N LYS A 88 1.78 14.96 -6.26
CA LYS A 88 0.82 15.59 -7.17
C LYS A 88 0.70 14.78 -8.46
N LYS A 89 -0.51 14.64 -8.99
CA LYS A 89 -0.87 13.89 -10.22
C LYS A 89 -0.73 12.36 -10.11
N GLU A 90 -0.15 11.82 -9.05
CA GLU A 90 -0.21 10.38 -8.76
C GLU A 90 -1.58 10.02 -8.18
N LYS A 91 -1.97 8.75 -8.37
CA LYS A 91 -3.22 8.19 -7.85
C LYS A 91 -2.98 6.78 -7.35
N LEU A 92 -3.63 6.43 -6.25
CA LEU A 92 -3.72 5.04 -5.81
C LEU A 92 -4.47 4.23 -6.87
N LYS A 93 -3.90 3.09 -7.22
CA LYS A 93 -4.40 2.15 -8.21
C LYS A 93 -5.41 1.22 -7.58
N HIS A 94 -6.38 0.78 -8.37
CA HIS A 94 -7.29 -0.26 -7.95
C HIS A 94 -6.55 -1.61 -7.93
N ILE A 95 -6.63 -2.30 -6.80
CA ILE A 95 -6.24 -3.69 -6.62
C ILE A 95 -7.46 -4.45 -6.08
N ARG A 96 -7.64 -5.69 -6.52
CA ARG A 96 -8.78 -6.53 -6.10
C ARG A 96 -8.48 -7.27 -4.80
N ASP A 97 -7.26 -7.79 -4.67
CA ASP A 97 -6.79 -8.49 -3.49
C ASP A 97 -5.42 -7.92 -3.07
N PRO A 98 -5.32 -7.23 -1.92
CA PRO A 98 -4.07 -6.64 -1.46
C PRO A 98 -3.00 -7.68 -1.10
N PHE A 99 -3.36 -8.97 -1.01
CA PHE A 99 -2.44 -10.07 -0.70
C PHE A 99 -2.05 -10.91 -1.92
N ASP A 100 -2.50 -10.56 -3.13
CA ASP A 100 -2.13 -11.30 -4.35
C ASP A 100 -0.60 -11.25 -4.55
N PRO A 101 0.10 -12.40 -4.55
CA PRO A 101 1.55 -12.44 -4.71
C PRO A 101 2.03 -11.86 -6.05
N ASN A 102 1.17 -11.82 -7.07
CA ASN A 102 1.49 -11.18 -8.35
C ASN A 102 1.72 -9.66 -8.23
N HIS A 103 1.31 -9.05 -7.12
CA HIS A 103 1.64 -7.67 -6.82
C HIS A 103 3.11 -7.47 -6.45
N ALA A 104 3.74 -8.46 -5.80
CA ALA A 104 5.09 -8.38 -5.25
C ALA A 104 6.18 -8.76 -6.27
N ASP A 105 6.12 -8.22 -7.50
CA ASP A 105 7.14 -8.43 -8.53
C ASP A 105 8.27 -7.39 -8.40
N ALA A 106 9.49 -7.87 -8.18
CA ALA A 106 10.66 -7.01 -7.98
C ALA A 106 11.01 -6.13 -9.19
N ARG A 107 10.73 -6.61 -10.42
CA ARG A 107 11.01 -5.84 -11.64
C ARG A 107 10.01 -4.70 -11.79
N ALA A 108 8.74 -4.96 -11.51
CA ALA A 108 7.70 -3.94 -11.48
C ALA A 108 7.98 -2.90 -10.39
N LEU A 109 8.40 -3.34 -9.19
CA LEU A 109 8.79 -2.45 -8.10
C LEU A 109 9.92 -1.51 -8.51
N ASN A 110 11.00 -2.04 -9.07
CA ASN A 110 12.12 -1.23 -9.54
C ASN A 110 11.69 -0.28 -10.68
N ALA A 111 10.93 -0.76 -11.66
CA ALA A 111 10.45 0.07 -12.76
C ALA A 111 9.58 1.24 -12.28
N VAL A 112 8.70 1.01 -11.30
CA VAL A 112 7.88 2.07 -10.71
C VAL A 112 8.72 3.03 -9.88
N ALA A 113 9.67 2.55 -9.08
CA ALA A 113 10.58 3.40 -8.32
C ALA A 113 11.40 4.32 -9.25
N GLN A 114 11.92 3.79 -10.35
CA GLN A 114 12.61 4.59 -11.37
C GLN A 114 11.69 5.61 -12.04
N ARG A 115 10.44 5.24 -12.36
CA ARG A 115 9.43 6.18 -12.89
C ARG A 115 9.19 7.34 -11.93
N LEU A 116 8.98 7.03 -10.64
CA LEU A 116 8.72 8.04 -9.61
C LEU A 116 9.94 8.97 -9.41
N LYS A 117 11.15 8.40 -9.40
CA LYS A 117 12.40 9.17 -9.36
C LYS A 117 12.53 10.12 -10.54
N TRP A 118 12.25 9.64 -11.76
CA TRP A 118 12.34 10.47 -12.96
C TRP A 118 11.28 11.57 -13.01
N GLN A 119 10.04 11.28 -12.59
CA GLN A 119 8.92 12.22 -12.66
C GLN A 119 8.90 13.25 -11.53
N HIS A 120 9.30 12.85 -10.33
CA HIS A 120 9.16 13.68 -9.11
C HIS A 120 10.49 14.00 -8.44
N GLY A 121 11.60 13.42 -8.90
CA GLY A 121 12.92 13.62 -8.29
C GLY A 121 13.11 12.91 -6.95
N ILE A 122 12.21 11.99 -6.58
CA ILE A 122 12.21 11.34 -5.27
C ILE A 122 12.61 9.88 -5.42
N GLU A 123 13.62 9.48 -4.66
CA GLU A 123 14.06 8.10 -4.53
C GLU A 123 13.33 7.44 -3.36
N ILE A 124 12.60 6.36 -3.63
CA ILE A 124 11.74 5.66 -2.67
C ILE A 124 12.10 4.18 -2.70
N TRP A 125 12.28 3.60 -1.53
CA TRP A 125 12.40 2.16 -1.33
C TRP A 125 11.45 1.72 -0.22
N ILE A 126 10.92 0.51 -0.35
CA ILE A 126 10.09 -0.11 0.69
C ILE A 126 11.04 -0.65 1.76
N ARG A 127 10.81 -0.28 3.03
CA ARG A 127 11.58 -0.85 4.15
C ARG A 127 11.31 -2.34 4.30
N GLU A 128 12.26 -3.06 4.90
CA GLU A 128 12.07 -4.49 5.14
C GLU A 128 11.15 -4.73 6.34
N GLU A 129 11.22 -3.87 7.36
CA GLU A 129 10.46 -4.05 8.59
C GLU A 129 8.96 -3.81 8.35
N PRO A 130 8.09 -4.73 8.80
CA PRO A 130 6.65 -4.52 8.81
C PRO A 130 6.27 -3.24 9.58
N ILE A 131 5.14 -2.65 9.19
CA ILE A 131 4.46 -1.64 9.99
C ILE A 131 3.93 -2.32 11.25
N SER A 132 4.31 -1.79 12.42
CA SER A 132 3.73 -2.18 13.70
C SER A 132 2.45 -1.38 13.92
N PHE A 133 1.30 -1.97 13.61
CA PHE A 133 0.01 -1.33 13.83
C PHE A 133 -0.34 -1.17 15.31
N ASP A 134 0.39 -1.83 16.22
CA ASP A 134 0.24 -1.60 17.67
C ASP A 134 0.73 -0.20 18.08
N SER A 135 1.81 0.27 17.45
CA SER A 135 2.53 1.48 17.84
C SER A 135 2.52 2.58 16.76
N TRP A 136 1.75 2.42 15.69
CA TRP A 136 1.73 3.32 14.53
C TRP A 136 0.94 4.61 14.77
#